data_AF-A0A7S2B3G9-F1
#
_entry.id   AF-A0A7S2B3G9-F1
#
_cell.length_a   1.000
_cell.length_b   1.000
_cell.length_c   1.000
_cell.angle_alpha   90.00
_cell.angle_beta   90.00
_cell.angle_gamma   90.00
#
_symmetry.space_group_name_H-M   'P 1'
#
loop_
_entity.id
_entity.type
_entity.pdbx_description
1 polymer ?
#
loop_
_entity_poly.entity_id
_entity_poly.type
_entity_poly.pdbx_seq_one_letter_code
_entity_poly.pdbx_strand_id
1 'polypeptide(L)'
;GVPTGGGCYAVINNSLGPGFGGTVGILLFLSNTFGVAMYVLGCVEILQDWVPALNDGVLGNARVLGAIILGSLFLIVFVGISYISKAALIFLTAVILSILSIYSGTIYHSAEPNEAL
;
A
#
# COMPACT_ATOMS: atom_id res chain seq x y z
N GLY A 1 -8.69 -10.64 -31.09
CA GLY A 1 -8.66 -9.17 -31.00
C GLY A 1 -7.27 -8.74 -30.61
N VAL A 2 -6.71 -7.76 -31.30
CA VAL A 2 -5.37 -7.22 -31.02
C VAL A 2 -5.39 -6.60 -29.62
N PRO A 3 -4.46 -6.90 -28.70
CA PRO A 3 -4.43 -6.24 -27.41
C PRO A 3 -4.04 -4.78 -27.62
N THR A 4 -5.04 -3.90 -27.66
CA THR A 4 -4.81 -2.46 -27.67
C THR A 4 -4.18 -2.07 -26.34
N GLY A 5 -2.93 -1.62 -26.37
CA GLY A 5 -2.22 -1.15 -25.18
C GLY A 5 -2.98 0.00 -24.52
N GLY A 6 -3.59 -0.27 -23.36
CA GLY A 6 -4.39 0.72 -22.63
C GLY A 6 -4.65 0.36 -21.16
N GLY A 7 -3.85 -0.55 -20.59
CA GLY A 7 -3.96 -0.96 -19.19
C GLY A 7 -5.26 -1.73 -18.85
N CYS A 8 -5.52 -1.90 -17.56
CA CYS A 8 -6.64 -2.73 -17.07
C CYS A 8 -8.01 -2.27 -17.58
N TYR A 9 -8.26 -0.96 -17.65
CA TYR A 9 -9.54 -0.42 -18.13
C TYR A 9 -9.79 -0.76 -19.61
N ALA A 10 -8.77 -0.63 -20.47
CA ALA A 10 -8.91 -0.97 -21.88
C ALA A 10 -9.15 -2.47 -22.08
N VAL A 11 -8.50 -3.32 -21.28
CA VAL A 11 -8.70 -4.78 -21.35
C VAL A 11 -10.15 -5.15 -20.96
N ILE A 12 -10.70 -4.53 -19.92
CA ILE A 12 -12.08 -4.73 -19.46
C ILE A 12 -13.09 -4.21 -20.50
N ASN A 13 -12.91 -2.98 -20.99
CA ASN A 13 -13.83 -2.35 -21.94
C ASN A 13 -13.92 -3.11 -23.28
N ASN A 14 -12.79 -3.64 -23.77
CA ASN A 14 -12.78 -4.45 -24.99
C ASN A 14 -13.39 -5.85 -24.80
N SER A 15 -13.46 -6.37 -23.56
CA SER A 15 -13.98 -7.71 -23.28
C SER A 15 -15.48 -7.73 -22.95
N LEU A 16 -16.01 -6.65 -22.37
CA LEU A 16 -17.38 -6.58 -21.82
C LEU A 16 -18.30 -5.59 -22.55
N GLY A 17 -17.77 -4.80 -23.49
CA GLY A 17 -18.51 -3.80 -24.25
C GLY A 17 -18.70 -2.45 -23.52
N PRO A 18 -19.04 -1.38 -24.25
CA PRO A 18 -18.98 0.01 -23.77
C PRO A 18 -19.95 0.34 -22.62
N GLY A 19 -21.04 -0.42 -22.45
CA GLY A 19 -21.99 -0.21 -21.36
C GLY A 19 -21.48 -0.68 -19.99
N PHE A 20 -20.71 -1.77 -19.95
CA PHE A 20 -20.16 -2.31 -18.70
C PHE A 20 -18.79 -1.72 -18.35
N GLY A 21 -18.02 -1.27 -19.36
CA GLY A 21 -16.70 -0.66 -19.15
C GLY A 21 -16.75 0.57 -18.24
N GLY A 22 -17.71 1.48 -18.46
CA GLY A 22 -17.83 2.73 -17.69
C GLY A 22 -18.14 2.50 -16.21
N THR A 23 -19.13 1.66 -15.90
CA THR A 23 -19.54 1.37 -14.52
C THR A 23 -18.44 0.64 -13.75
N VAL A 24 -17.80 -0.36 -14.36
CA VAL A 24 -16.68 -1.09 -13.74
C VAL A 24 -15.46 -0.18 -13.58
N GLY A 25 -15.22 0.74 -14.52
CA GLY A 25 -14.13 1.72 -14.41
C GLY A 25 -14.29 2.67 -13.23
N ILE A 26 -15.50 3.20 -13.00
CA ILE A 26 -15.78 4.07 -11.85
C ILE A 26 -15.60 3.30 -10.54
N LEU A 27 -16.10 2.06 -10.48
CA LEU A 27 -15.92 1.19 -9.31
C LEU A 27 -14.43 0.87 -9.04
N LEU A 28 -13.65 0.60 -10.09
CA LEU A 28 -12.22 0.31 -9.98
C LEU A 28 -11.44 1.53 -9.48
N PHE A 29 -11.76 2.73 -9.99
CA PHE A 29 -11.16 3.98 -9.52
C PHE A 29 -11.47 4.23 -8.04
N LEU A 30 -12.73 4.04 -7.64
CA LEU A 30 -13.16 4.25 -6.26
C LEU A 30 -12.50 3.24 -5.31
N SER A 31 -12.42 1.96 -5.72
CA SER A 31 -11.73 0.91 -4.98
C SER A 31 -10.25 1.25 -4.76
N ASN A 32 -9.53 1.66 -5.81
CA ASN A 32 -8.13 2.04 -5.68
C ASN A 32 -7.95 3.29 -4.79
N THR A 33 -8.88 4.24 -4.84
CA THR A 33 -8.86 5.44 -3.98
C THR A 33 -9.04 5.08 -2.51
N PHE A 34 -10.03 4.23 -2.18
CA PHE A 34 -10.22 3.76 -0.81
C PHE A 34 -9.06 2.88 -0.33
N GLY A 35 -8.47 2.07 -1.21
CA GLY A 35 -7.27 1.30 -0.90
C GLY A 35 -6.09 2.19 -0.49
N VAL A 36 -5.82 3.26 -1.25
CA VAL A 36 -4.77 4.23 -0.90
C VAL A 36 -5.07 4.93 0.42
N ALA A 37 -6.33 5.30 0.68
CA ALA A 37 -6.72 5.89 1.96
C ALA A 37 -6.46 4.93 3.14
N MET A 38 -6.75 3.64 2.97
CA MET A 38 -6.48 2.61 3.97
C MET A 38 -4.98 2.43 4.21
N TYR A 39 -4.16 2.40 3.15
CA TYR A 39 -2.70 2.31 3.30
C TYR A 39 -2.11 3.50 4.07
N VAL A 40 -2.60 4.72 3.82
CA VAL A 40 -2.14 5.91 4.56
C VAL A 40 -2.55 5.84 6.03
N LEU A 41 -3.77 5.40 6.34
CA LEU A 41 -4.23 5.24 7.73
C LEU A 41 -3.42 4.19 8.49
N GLY A 42 -3.13 3.04 7.85
CA GLY A 42 -2.26 2.03 8.45
C GLY A 42 -0.86 2.56 8.73
N CYS A 43 -0.29 3.36 7.82
CA CYS A 43 0.99 4.02 8.08
C CYS A 43 0.93 5.00 9.25
N VAL A 44 -0.14 5.77 9.40
CA VAL A 44 -0.32 6.72 10.53
C VAL A 44 -0.34 5.98 11.86
N GLU A 45 -1.12 4.90 11.96
CA GLU A 45 -1.28 4.12 13.19
C GLU A 45 0.05 3.50 13.63
N ILE A 46 0.71 2.76 12.72
CA ILE A 46 2.00 2.13 13.03
C ILE A 46 3.06 3.16 13.40
N LEU A 47 3.07 4.34 12.75
CA LEU A 47 4.05 5.39 13.01
C LEU A 47 3.84 6.05 14.38
N GLN A 48 2.59 6.20 14.83
CA GLN A 48 2.27 6.69 16.17
C GLN A 48 2.61 5.67 17.26
N ASP A 49 2.39 4.38 17.00
CA ASP A 49 2.74 3.29 17.92
C ASP A 49 4.25 3.10 18.07
N TRP A 50 5.01 3.21 16.96
CA TRP A 50 6.45 3.01 16.98
C TRP A 50 7.23 4.22 17.52
N VAL A 51 6.73 5.44 17.30
CA VAL A 51 7.42 6.68 17.69
C VAL A 51 6.50 7.49 18.62
N PRO A 52 6.53 7.21 19.94
CA PRO A 52 5.67 7.89 20.91
C PRO A 52 5.90 9.41 20.98
N ALA A 53 7.09 9.88 20.56
CA ALA A 53 7.42 11.30 20.47
C ALA A 53 6.57 12.08 19.45
N LEU A 54 5.93 11.40 18.48
CA LEU A 54 5.02 12.03 17.52
C LEU A 54 3.59 12.18 18.06
N ASN A 55 3.30 11.60 19.22
CA ASN A 55 1.99 11.67 19.85
C ASN A 55 1.75 12.97 20.64
N ASP A 56 2.81 13.74 20.92
CA ASP A 56 2.70 14.98 21.67
C ASP A 56 2.43 16.19 20.75
N GLY A 57 1.32 16.90 21.03
CA GLY A 57 0.96 18.15 20.35
C GLY A 57 0.07 17.98 19.10
N VAL A 58 0.14 18.92 18.17
CA VAL A 58 -0.76 18.98 16.99
C VAL A 58 -0.58 17.76 16.07
N LEU A 59 0.61 17.16 16.06
CA LEU A 59 0.99 15.97 15.27
C LEU A 59 0.43 14.66 15.84
N GLY A 60 0.03 14.63 17.12
CA GLY A 60 -0.65 13.49 17.72
C GLY A 60 -2.05 13.25 17.16
N ASN A 61 -2.65 14.26 16.52
CA ASN A 61 -3.93 14.10 15.84
C ASN A 61 -3.77 13.26 14.57
N ALA A 62 -4.26 12.01 14.59
CA ALA A 62 -4.19 11.07 13.46
C ALA A 62 -4.71 11.66 12.13
N ARG A 63 -5.70 12.57 12.18
CA ARG A 63 -6.24 13.27 10.99
C ARG A 63 -5.24 14.23 10.35
N VAL A 64 -4.51 14.98 11.18
CA VAL A 64 -3.53 15.98 10.70
C VAL A 64 -2.30 15.27 10.15
N LEU A 65 -1.81 14.25 10.86
CA LEU A 65 -0.69 13.43 10.41
C LEU A 65 -1.03 12.69 9.09
N GLY A 66 -2.22 12.11 8.99
CA GLY A 66 -2.69 11.49 7.75
C GLY A 66 -2.77 12.46 6.58
N ALA A 67 -3.23 13.70 6.79
CA ALA A 67 -3.25 14.72 5.74
C ALA A 67 -1.85 15.12 5.27
N ILE A 68 -0.88 15.22 6.19
CA ILE A 68 0.52 15.50 5.86
C ILE A 68 1.13 14.36 5.04
N ILE A 69 0.93 13.10 5.47
CA ILE A 69 1.44 11.92 4.76
C ILE A 69 0.82 11.83 3.36
N LEU A 70 -0.50 11.99 3.24
CA LEU A 70 -1.20 11.98 1.96
C LEU A 70 -0.70 13.10 1.03
N GLY A 71 -0.51 14.31 1.56
CA GLY A 71 0.06 15.44 0.82
C GLY A 71 1.49 15.17 0.34
N SER A 72 2.32 14.53 1.17
CA SER A 72 3.68 14.12 0.78
C SER A 72 3.67 13.06 -0.32
N LEU A 73 2.75 12.09 -0.25
CA LEU A 73 2.59 11.05 -1.28
C LEU A 73 2.17 11.67 -2.62
N PHE A 74 1.27 12.66 -2.58
CA PHE A 74 0.86 13.42 -3.76
C PHE A 74 2.05 14.15 -4.42
N LEU A 75 2.90 14.79 -3.62
CA LEU A 75 4.12 15.44 -4.13
C LEU A 75 5.09 14.43 -4.77
N ILE A 76 5.30 13.27 -4.14
CA ILE A 76 6.19 12.22 -4.67
C ILE A 76 5.68 11.70 -6.02
N VAL A 77 4.37 11.47 -6.16
CA VAL A 77 3.76 11.04 -7.42
C VAL A 77 3.93 12.11 -8.51
N PHE A 78 3.84 13.40 -8.13
CA PHE A 78 4.03 14.51 -9.06
C PHE A 78 5.46 14.63 -9.59
N VAL A 79 6.47 14.36 -8.74
CA VAL A 79 7.90 14.44 -9.12
C VAL A 79 8.29 13.39 -10.18
N GLY A 80 7.59 12.25 -10.25
CA GLY A 80 7.67 11.37 -11.41
C GLY A 80 7.55 9.88 -11.09
N ILE A 81 6.61 9.22 -11.76
CA ILE A 81 6.30 7.80 -11.57
C ILE A 81 7.43 6.85 -12.01
N SER A 82 8.39 7.33 -12.80
CA SER A 82 9.54 6.54 -13.24
C SER A 82 10.47 6.13 -12.09
N TYR A 83 10.57 6.94 -11.03
CA TYR A 83 11.34 6.58 -9.83
C TYR A 83 10.61 5.51 -9.01
N ILE A 84 9.29 5.68 -8.87
CA ILE A 84 8.41 4.76 -8.13
C ILE A 84 8.43 3.37 -8.76
N SER A 85 8.44 3.28 -10.09
CA SER A 85 8.52 1.99 -10.79
C SER A 85 9.81 1.23 -10.49
N LYS A 86 10.92 1.91 -10.21
CA LYS A 86 12.18 1.26 -9.79
C LYS A 86 12.14 0.89 -8.31
N ALA A 87 11.59 1.78 -7.47
CA ALA A 87 11.43 1.53 -6.04
C ALA A 87 10.47 0.36 -5.72
N ALA A 88 9.48 0.11 -6.58
CA ALA A 88 8.52 -0.99 -6.41
C ALA A 88 9.21 -2.36 -6.29
N LEU A 89 10.31 -2.60 -7.02
CA LEU A 89 11.07 -3.85 -6.89
C LEU A 89 11.76 -3.98 -5.52
N ILE A 90 12.25 -2.87 -4.97
CA ILE A 90 12.86 -2.84 -3.64
C ILE A 90 11.82 -3.15 -2.57
N PHE A 91 10.63 -2.53 -2.65
CA PHE A 91 9.51 -2.83 -1.76
C PHE A 91 9.08 -4.29 -1.85
N LEU A 92 9.05 -4.86 -3.07
CA LEU A 92 8.71 -6.26 -3.28
C LEU A 92 9.71 -7.20 -2.59
N THR A 93 11.02 -6.95 -2.71
CA THR A 93 12.04 -7.74 -2.00
C THR A 93 11.91 -7.60 -0.48
N ALA A 94 11.64 -6.40 0.04
CA ALA A 94 11.45 -6.18 1.47
C ALA A 94 10.25 -6.97 2.02
N VAL A 95 9.13 -7.01 1.30
CA VAL A 95 7.94 -7.79 1.70
C VAL A 95 8.23 -9.29 1.70
N ILE A 96 8.93 -9.80 0.68
CA ILE A 96 9.32 -11.22 0.64
C ILE A 96 10.22 -11.57 1.83
N LEU A 97 11.20 -10.73 2.15
CA LEU A 97 12.08 -10.94 3.31
C LEU A 97 11.28 -10.92 4.62
N SER A 98 10.29 -10.03 4.74
CA SER A 98 9.40 -9.98 5.91
C SER A 98 8.63 -11.30 6.09
N ILE A 99 8.11 -11.88 5.01
CA ILE A 99 7.39 -13.16 5.07
C ILE A 99 8.33 -14.30 5.46
N LEU A 100 9.55 -14.33 4.90
CA LEU A 100 10.56 -15.33 5.27
C LEU A 100 10.97 -15.21 6.74
N SER A 101 11.15 -13.99 7.25
CA SER A 101 11.49 -13.76 8.66
C SER A 101 10.42 -14.27 9.61
N ILE A 102 9.13 -14.10 9.27
CA ILE A 102 8.03 -14.65 10.07
C ILE A 102 8.08 -16.17 10.06
N TYR A 103 8.26 -16.79 8.89
CA TYR A 103 8.35 -18.24 8.77
C TYR A 103 9.54 -18.81 9.55
N SER A 104 10.73 -18.25 9.38
CA SER A 104 11.91 -18.61 10.16
C SER A 104 11.65 -18.46 11.65
N GLY A 105 11.05 -17.35 12.11
CA GLY A 105 10.70 -17.13 13.52
C GLY A 105 9.79 -18.22 14.10
N THR A 106 8.80 -18.69 13.34
CA THR A 106 7.93 -19.79 13.80
C THR A 106 8.65 -21.15 13.90
N ILE A 107 9.60 -21.42 12.99
CA ILE A 107 10.41 -22.64 13.05
C ILE A 107 11.43 -22.60 14.19
N TYR A 108 12.07 -21.45 14.44
CA TYR A 108 12.94 -21.26 15.60
C TYR A 108 12.16 -21.45 16.91
N HIS A 109 10.98 -20.84 17.03
CA HIS A 109 10.13 -21.01 18.21
C HIS A 109 9.65 -22.45 18.43
N SER A 110 9.55 -23.25 17.37
CA SER A 110 9.17 -24.68 17.46
C SER A 110 10.37 -25.61 17.72
N ALA A 111 11.60 -25.13 17.52
CA ALA A 111 12.84 -25.88 17.70
C ALA A 111 13.42 -25.76 19.12
N GLU A 112 13.06 -24.71 19.86
CA GLU A 112 13.28 -24.60 21.31
C GLU A 112 12.02 -25.08 22.05
N PRO A 113 11.96 -26.35 22.52
CA PRO A 113 11.02 -26.69 23.56
C PRO A 113 11.50 -25.97 24.83
N ASN A 114 10.67 -25.04 25.32
CA ASN A 114 10.66 -24.52 26.69
C ASN A 114 12.02 -24.30 27.41
N GLU A 115 12.64 -23.14 27.22
CA GLU A 115 13.50 -22.59 28.29
C GLU A 115 12.90 -21.27 28.76
N ALA A 116 12.26 -21.35 29.95
CA ALA A 116 11.84 -20.29 30.86
C ALA A 116 10.37 -19.81 30.85
N LEU A 117 9.64 -20.45 31.79
CA LEU A 117 8.46 -20.04 32.58
C LEU A 117 7.07 -20.39 32.05
#